data_AF-A0A1W0E904-F1
#
_entry.id   AF-A0A1W0E904-F1
#
_cell.length_a   1.000
_cell.length_b   1.000
_cell.length_c   1.000
_cell.angle_alpha   90.00
_cell.angle_beta   90.00
_cell.angle_gamma   90.00
#
_symmetry.space_group_name_H-M   'P 1'
#
loop_
_entity.id
_entity.type
_entity.pdbx_description
1 polymer ?
#
loop_
_entity_poly.entity_id
_entity_poly.type
_entity_poly.pdbx_seq_one_letter_code
_entity_poly.pdbx_strand_id
1 'polypeptide(L)'
;MDLKIKNNVKNEQITEEIIHFLLGKSSEQLLIIGPDPFVIEKIIKKIVKEFNENLKQNFVDDEKSKKKNKKQIQLTHEVVYINTKKETNLNNKIFIIDISLSTSMQYQSVLYYYLERVLDHNCIVILTSTSIQCLNSFEKRVKSRFKNKIFMLGYSKKIQDASGDKKKESVSPENNKNTDVLNVKNNFTEKLNYKENKVDFLMCKSTVQEQRAFDFMKKYSLQHYSIDFISEMLEPLHFIIMILFFKKNIKIKQNQVYENFKKLQIKELYCSDENDILYAYYDLLEFRWINGNGEVMIDKEEFMESVEKYCPLYIKKLV
;
A
#
# COMPACT_ATOMS: atom_id res chain seq x y z
N MET A 1 18.78 2.06 17.57
CA MET A 1 18.81 3.45 17.01
C MET A 1 19.12 3.43 15.51
N ASP A 2 19.87 2.45 15.01
CA ASP A 2 20.42 2.42 13.63
C ASP A 2 19.42 2.20 12.50
N LEU A 3 18.29 1.53 12.74
CA LEU A 3 17.27 1.28 11.71
C LEU A 3 16.56 2.56 11.26
N LYS A 4 16.31 3.50 12.18
CA LYS A 4 15.70 4.80 11.85
C LYS A 4 16.62 5.64 10.98
N ILE A 5 17.93 5.60 11.24
CA ILE A 5 18.94 6.34 10.46
C ILE A 5 19.03 5.77 9.04
N LYS A 6 19.13 4.43 8.91
CA LYS A 6 19.20 3.77 7.59
C LYS A 6 17.98 4.03 6.71
N ASN A 7 16.78 4.11 7.30
CA ASN A 7 15.56 4.39 6.55
C ASN A 7 15.47 5.85 6.09
N ASN A 8 15.96 6.80 6.89
CA ASN A 8 15.98 8.21 6.50
C ASN A 8 16.89 8.45 5.27
N VAL A 9 18.11 7.90 5.28
CA VAL A 9 19.05 8.06 4.16
C VAL A 9 18.47 7.53 2.84
N LYS A 10 17.79 6.38 2.86
CA LYS A 10 17.15 5.83 1.66
C LYS A 10 16.00 6.70 1.14
N ASN A 11 15.20 7.25 2.04
CA ASN A 11 14.10 8.13 1.65
C ASN A 11 14.60 9.44 1.02
N GLU A 12 15.75 9.94 1.48
CA GLU A 12 16.40 11.12 0.87
C GLU A 12 16.88 10.83 -0.55
N GLN A 13 17.56 9.71 -0.77
CA GLN A 13 17.99 9.28 -2.10
C GLN A 13 16.83 9.15 -3.09
N ILE A 14 15.72 8.53 -2.66
CA ILE A 14 14.53 8.40 -3.51
C ILE A 14 13.90 9.77 -3.79
N THR A 15 13.93 10.68 -2.81
CA THR A 15 13.43 12.05 -3.01
C THR A 15 14.24 12.77 -4.08
N GLU A 16 15.57 12.69 -4.02
CA GLU A 16 16.47 13.26 -5.03
C GLU A 16 16.25 12.64 -6.42
N GLU A 17 16.07 11.31 -6.48
CA GLU A 17 15.78 10.59 -7.72
C GLU A 17 14.47 11.07 -8.36
N ILE A 18 13.41 11.25 -7.57
CA ILE A 18 12.12 11.75 -8.04
C ILE A 18 12.25 13.19 -8.54
N ILE A 19 12.95 14.06 -7.80
CA ILE A 19 13.16 15.45 -8.21
C ILE A 19 13.92 15.49 -9.52
N HIS A 20 15.04 14.76 -9.63
CA HIS A 20 15.80 14.67 -10.87
C HIS A 20 14.95 14.14 -12.04
N PHE A 21 14.08 13.16 -11.79
CA PHE A 21 13.15 12.64 -12.79
C PHE A 21 12.12 13.68 -13.26
N LEU A 22 11.68 14.59 -12.38
CA LEU A 22 10.72 15.65 -12.70
C LEU A 22 11.37 16.88 -13.34
N LEU A 23 12.65 17.14 -13.07
CA LEU A 23 13.36 18.28 -13.64
C LEU A 23 13.37 18.24 -15.17
N GLY A 24 13.04 19.37 -15.79
CA GLY A 24 12.95 19.50 -17.25
C GLY A 24 11.66 18.98 -17.88
N LYS A 25 10.72 18.45 -17.08
CA LYS A 25 9.42 18.00 -17.58
C LYS A 25 8.33 19.02 -17.28
N SER A 26 7.63 19.42 -18.34
CA SER A 26 6.40 20.23 -18.25
C SER A 26 5.21 19.38 -17.82
N SER A 27 5.10 18.17 -18.36
CA SER A 27 4.03 17.25 -18.00
C SER A 27 4.54 15.85 -17.75
N GLU A 28 4.09 15.27 -16.64
CA GLU A 28 4.51 13.92 -16.26
C GLU A 28 3.55 13.27 -15.25
N GLN A 29 3.56 11.94 -15.22
CA GLN A 29 2.88 11.15 -14.19
C GLN A 29 3.82 10.14 -13.54
N LEU A 30 3.71 9.98 -12.23
CA LEU A 30 4.49 8.99 -11.47
C LEU A 30 3.66 8.38 -10.35
N LEU A 31 4.11 7.23 -9.85
CA LEU A 31 3.49 6.51 -8.75
C LEU A 31 4.49 6.34 -7.60
N ILE A 32 4.12 6.83 -6.42
CA ILE A 32 4.87 6.64 -5.19
C ILE A 32 4.15 5.61 -4.33
N ILE A 33 4.86 4.56 -3.93
CA ILE A 33 4.33 3.48 -3.09
C ILE A 33 5.15 3.42 -1.81
N GLY A 34 4.53 3.39 -0.64
CA GLY A 34 5.24 3.27 0.63
C GLY A 34 4.37 2.61 1.70
N PRO A 35 4.93 1.88 2.68
CA PRO A 35 4.12 1.18 3.68
C PRO A 35 3.38 2.13 4.65
N ASP A 36 3.86 3.37 4.78
CA ASP A 36 3.35 4.35 5.75
C ASP A 36 2.88 5.63 5.03
N PRO A 37 1.59 6.01 5.14
CA PRO A 37 1.05 7.22 4.51
C PRO A 37 1.71 8.51 5.01
N PHE A 38 2.13 8.57 6.28
CA PHE A 38 2.81 9.76 6.83
C PHE A 38 4.19 9.96 6.21
N VAL A 39 4.90 8.87 5.93
CA VAL A 39 6.19 8.92 5.23
C VAL A 39 6.01 9.39 3.79
N ILE A 40 4.99 8.87 3.10
CA ILE A 40 4.64 9.31 1.74
C ILE A 40 4.35 10.81 1.73
N GLU A 41 3.48 11.29 2.62
CA GLU A 41 3.09 12.71 2.68
C GLU A 41 4.30 13.61 2.97
N LYS A 42 5.16 13.22 3.91
CA LYS A 42 6.39 13.95 4.24
C LYS A 42 7.31 14.07 3.02
N ILE A 43 7.47 12.98 2.26
CA ILE A 43 8.32 12.95 1.08
C ILE A 43 7.70 13.80 -0.04
N ILE A 44 6.39 13.75 -0.26
CA ILE A 44 5.72 14.59 -1.25
C ILE A 44 5.89 16.07 -0.93
N LYS A 45 5.74 16.48 0.33
CA LYS A 45 6.00 17.87 0.75
C LYS A 45 7.43 18.29 0.45
N LYS A 46 8.40 17.40 0.66
CA LYS A 46 9.81 17.65 0.34
C LYS A 46 10.03 17.78 -1.18
N ILE A 47 9.51 16.83 -1.97
CA ILE A 47 9.57 16.83 -3.45
C ILE A 47 9.01 18.13 -4.00
N VAL A 48 7.79 18.50 -3.61
CA VAL A 48 7.11 19.72 -4.07
C VAL A 48 7.94 20.97 -3.78
N LYS A 49 8.47 21.06 -2.55
CA LYS A 49 9.25 22.22 -2.12
C LYS A 49 10.52 22.36 -2.97
N GLU A 50 11.32 21.31 -3.01
CA GLU A 50 12.61 21.31 -3.71
C GLU A 50 12.43 21.44 -5.23
N PHE A 51 11.40 20.82 -5.81
CA PHE A 51 11.07 20.97 -7.22
C PHE A 51 10.72 22.42 -7.59
N ASN A 52 9.88 23.08 -6.79
CA ASN A 52 9.54 24.49 -7.01
C ASN A 52 10.73 25.44 -6.76
N GLU A 53 11.64 25.11 -5.84
CA GLU A 53 12.88 25.88 -5.63
C GLU A 53 13.81 25.76 -6.83
N ASN A 54 14.01 24.56 -7.38
CA ASN A 54 14.83 24.34 -8.57
C ASN A 54 14.27 25.05 -9.81
N LEU A 55 12.95 25.07 -9.99
CA LEU A 55 12.31 25.81 -11.08
C LEU A 55 12.57 27.32 -11.00
N LYS A 56 12.59 27.88 -9.78
CA LYS A 56 12.92 29.31 -9.56
C LYS A 56 14.38 29.61 -9.90
N GLN A 57 15.31 28.71 -9.55
CA GLN A 57 16.73 28.92 -9.80
C GLN A 57 17.07 28.93 -11.30
N ASN A 58 16.54 27.96 -12.06
CA ASN A 58 16.77 27.88 -13.51
C ASN A 58 16.30 29.13 -14.27
N PHE A 59 15.29 29.83 -13.76
CA PHE A 59 14.79 31.06 -14.39
C PHE A 59 15.73 32.26 -14.19
N VAL A 60 16.45 32.33 -13.06
CA VAL A 60 17.35 33.45 -12.74
C VAL A 60 18.59 33.45 -13.64
N ASP A 61 19.09 32.28 -14.00
CA ASP A 61 20.30 32.17 -14.82
C ASP A 61 20.04 32.51 -16.30
N ASP A 62 18.84 32.24 -16.80
CA ASP A 62 18.44 32.66 -18.15
C ASP A 62 18.28 34.19 -18.27
N GLU A 63 17.76 34.88 -17.23
CA GLU A 63 17.55 36.34 -17.29
C GLU A 63 18.86 37.14 -17.31
N LYS A 64 19.94 36.66 -16.68
CA LYS A 64 21.26 37.31 -16.74
C LYS A 64 21.81 37.42 -18.16
N SER A 65 21.35 36.56 -19.08
CA SER A 65 21.78 36.56 -20.48
C SER A 65 20.99 37.51 -21.39
N LYS A 66 19.81 38.00 -20.97
CA LYS A 66 18.90 38.79 -21.82
C LYS A 66 18.46 40.09 -21.15
N LYS A 67 19.34 41.10 -21.17
CA LYS A 67 19.02 42.48 -20.78
C LYS A 67 17.97 43.10 -21.73
N LYS A 68 16.70 43.13 -21.29
CA LYS A 68 15.76 44.28 -21.29
C LYS A 68 14.30 43.83 -21.43
N ASN A 69 13.54 44.09 -20.38
CA ASN A 69 12.08 44.20 -20.32
C ASN A 69 11.24 42.95 -20.61
N LYS A 70 11.15 42.01 -19.66
CA LYS A 70 9.99 41.11 -19.56
C LYS A 70 9.51 40.97 -18.10
N LYS A 71 8.20 41.05 -17.93
CA LYS A 71 7.47 40.73 -16.69
C LYS A 71 7.95 39.37 -16.18
N GLN A 72 8.51 39.35 -14.98
CA GLN A 72 8.95 38.15 -14.29
C GLN A 72 7.70 37.30 -13.95
N ILE A 73 7.39 36.29 -14.77
CA ILE A 73 6.30 35.36 -14.48
C ILE A 73 6.89 34.30 -13.55
N GLN A 74 6.57 34.38 -12.26
CA GLN A 74 6.99 33.39 -11.28
C GLN A 74 6.26 32.07 -11.57
N LEU A 75 6.95 31.12 -12.19
CA LEU A 75 6.42 29.79 -12.50
C LEU A 75 6.52 28.90 -11.24
N THR A 76 5.55 29.03 -10.33
CA THR A 76 5.36 28.07 -9.24
C THR A 76 4.23 27.13 -9.59
N HIS A 77 4.42 25.83 -9.34
CA HIS A 77 3.32 24.89 -9.47
C HIS A 77 2.44 24.92 -8.23
N GLU A 78 1.14 25.11 -8.41
CA GLU A 78 0.14 24.97 -7.35
C GLU A 78 -0.10 23.48 -7.05
N VAL A 79 -0.11 23.12 -5.77
CA VAL A 79 -0.34 21.73 -5.35
C VAL A 79 -1.81 21.53 -5.01
N VAL A 80 -2.43 20.54 -5.65
CA VAL A 80 -3.84 20.23 -5.45
C VAL A 80 -4.00 18.76 -5.06
N TYR A 81 -4.61 18.51 -3.91
CA TYR A 81 -4.97 17.16 -3.47
C TYR A 81 -6.37 16.80 -4.00
N ILE A 82 -6.45 15.74 -4.79
CA ILE A 82 -7.69 15.34 -5.45
C ILE A 82 -8.44 14.33 -4.60
N ASN A 83 -9.69 14.66 -4.29
CA ASN A 83 -10.63 13.77 -3.62
C ASN A 83 -11.68 13.22 -4.60
N THR A 84 -12.52 14.07 -5.18
CA THR A 84 -13.69 13.67 -5.99
C THR A 84 -14.01 14.66 -7.10
N LYS A 85 -13.53 15.90 -7.02
CA LYS A 85 -13.83 16.94 -8.01
C LYS A 85 -12.78 16.99 -9.12
N LYS A 86 -13.27 17.16 -10.35
CA LYS A 86 -12.45 17.42 -11.53
C LYS A 86 -12.16 18.92 -11.61
N GLU A 87 -10.89 19.27 -11.79
CA GLU A 87 -10.46 20.64 -12.02
C GLU A 87 -10.48 20.99 -13.50
N THR A 88 -10.89 22.22 -13.79
CA THR A 88 -10.95 22.75 -15.16
C THR A 88 -9.62 23.39 -15.57
N ASN A 89 -8.95 24.08 -14.65
CA ASN A 89 -7.63 24.66 -14.89
C ASN A 89 -6.53 23.73 -14.38
N LEU A 90 -5.83 23.10 -15.32
CA LEU A 90 -4.80 22.10 -15.05
C LEU A 90 -3.37 22.65 -15.14
N ASN A 91 -3.16 23.77 -15.83
CA ASN A 91 -1.81 24.24 -16.15
C ASN A 91 -1.07 24.73 -14.91
N ASN A 92 0.22 24.41 -14.84
CA ASN A 92 1.13 24.74 -13.74
C ASN A 92 0.63 24.19 -12.39
N LYS A 93 0.11 22.95 -12.39
CA LYS A 93 -0.33 22.27 -11.17
C LYS A 93 0.34 20.92 -10.96
N ILE A 94 0.53 20.57 -9.69
CA ILE A 94 0.91 19.24 -9.23
C ILE A 94 -0.31 18.63 -8.54
N PHE A 95 -0.89 17.60 -9.15
CA PHE A 95 -2.03 16.87 -8.62
C PHE A 95 -1.56 15.66 -7.84
N ILE A 96 -2.00 15.54 -6.58
CA ILE A 96 -1.71 14.39 -5.73
C ILE A 96 -2.99 13.57 -5.55
N ILE A 97 -2.93 12.30 -5.91
CA ILE A 97 -4.09 11.40 -5.93
C ILE A 97 -3.76 10.12 -5.13
N ASP A 98 -4.42 9.94 -3.98
CA ASP A 98 -4.31 8.70 -3.19
C ASP A 98 -5.19 7.59 -3.76
N ILE A 99 -4.58 6.71 -4.56
CA ILE A 99 -5.27 5.60 -5.20
C ILE A 99 -5.64 4.48 -4.23
N SER A 100 -5.21 4.57 -2.98
CA SER A 100 -5.70 3.65 -1.94
C SER A 100 -7.21 3.83 -1.75
N LEU A 101 -7.77 5.00 -2.05
CA LEU A 101 -9.21 5.32 -1.95
C LEU A 101 -10.05 4.86 -3.17
N SER A 102 -9.45 4.16 -4.14
CA SER A 102 -10.03 3.89 -5.47
C SER A 102 -11.17 2.86 -5.56
N THR A 103 -11.82 2.53 -4.45
CA THR A 103 -12.91 1.53 -4.45
C THR A 103 -14.22 2.05 -5.06
N SER A 104 -14.43 3.37 -5.12
CA SER A 104 -15.64 3.93 -5.73
C SER A 104 -15.47 4.17 -7.24
N MET A 105 -16.51 3.84 -8.03
CA MET A 105 -16.54 4.11 -9.48
C MET A 105 -16.32 5.59 -9.81
N GLN A 106 -16.84 6.50 -8.98
CA GLN A 106 -16.64 7.94 -9.14
C GLN A 106 -15.15 8.32 -9.06
N TYR A 107 -14.41 7.72 -8.12
CA TYR A 107 -12.98 7.96 -7.98
C TYR A 107 -12.18 7.47 -9.19
N GLN A 108 -12.54 6.33 -9.76
CA GLN A 108 -11.91 5.81 -10.98
C GLN A 108 -12.07 6.78 -12.16
N SER A 109 -13.28 7.33 -12.36
CA SER A 109 -13.54 8.34 -13.40
C SER A 109 -12.69 9.60 -13.21
N VAL A 110 -12.45 10.03 -11.98
CA VAL A 110 -11.60 11.18 -11.65
C VAL A 110 -10.13 10.84 -11.88
N LEU A 111 -9.66 9.68 -11.43
CA LEU A 111 -8.29 9.22 -11.65
C LEU A 111 -7.95 9.19 -13.15
N TYR A 112 -8.78 8.53 -13.96
CA TYR A 112 -8.53 8.44 -15.39
C TYR A 112 -8.60 9.81 -16.08
N TYR A 113 -9.47 10.71 -15.61
CA TYR A 113 -9.50 12.09 -16.12
C TYR A 113 -8.14 12.78 -15.99
N TYR A 114 -7.51 12.75 -14.81
CA TYR A 114 -6.20 13.40 -14.63
C TYR A 114 -5.08 12.69 -15.39
N LEU A 115 -5.11 11.35 -15.48
CA LEU A 115 -4.11 10.59 -16.23
C LEU A 115 -4.15 10.85 -17.74
N GLU A 116 -5.34 11.04 -18.32
CA GLU A 116 -5.43 11.44 -19.74
C GLU A 116 -4.98 12.90 -19.92
N ARG A 117 -5.38 13.79 -19.01
CA ARG A 117 -5.10 15.23 -19.17
C ARG A 117 -3.64 15.62 -19.02
N VAL A 118 -2.84 14.83 -18.32
CA VAL A 118 -1.38 15.02 -18.26
C VAL A 118 -0.73 15.01 -19.65
N LEU A 119 -1.34 14.34 -20.63
CA LEU A 119 -0.79 14.26 -21.99
C LEU A 119 -0.94 15.58 -22.77
N ASP A 120 -1.97 16.37 -22.44
CA ASP A 120 -2.36 17.57 -23.18
C ASP A 120 -2.03 18.89 -22.44
N HIS A 121 -1.68 18.82 -21.15
CA HIS A 121 -1.56 19.99 -20.28
C HIS A 121 -0.22 20.03 -19.55
N ASN A 122 0.24 21.24 -19.21
CA ASN A 122 1.45 21.47 -18.41
C ASN A 122 1.17 21.17 -16.92
N CYS A 123 1.05 19.89 -16.57
CA CYS A 123 0.77 19.48 -15.20
C CYS A 123 1.46 18.17 -14.83
N ILE A 124 1.65 17.97 -13.53
CA ILE A 124 2.26 16.76 -12.98
C ILE A 124 1.21 16.01 -12.16
N VAL A 125 1.10 14.70 -12.36
CA VAL A 125 0.21 13.83 -11.56
C VAL A 125 1.05 12.86 -10.74
N ILE A 126 0.95 12.95 -9.42
CA ILE A 126 1.60 12.06 -8.46
C ILE A 126 0.52 11.16 -7.87
N LEU A 127 0.53 9.90 -8.29
CA LEU A 127 -0.28 8.86 -7.64
C LEU A 127 0.43 8.38 -6.39
N THR A 128 -0.33 8.14 -5.32
CA THR A 128 0.22 7.65 -4.05
C THR A 128 -0.54 6.41 -3.59
N SER A 129 0.17 5.42 -3.07
CA SER A 129 -0.48 4.26 -2.47
C SER A 129 0.32 3.67 -1.32
N THR A 130 -0.39 3.05 -0.38
CA THR A 130 0.25 2.24 0.66
C THR A 130 0.50 0.79 0.24
N SER A 131 -0.08 0.35 -0.88
CA SER A 131 -0.04 -1.05 -1.29
C SER A 131 0.56 -1.21 -2.68
N ILE A 132 1.53 -2.11 -2.83
CA ILE A 132 2.08 -2.45 -4.16
C ILE A 132 1.05 -3.13 -5.08
N GLN A 133 0.03 -3.74 -4.47
CA GLN A 133 -1.06 -4.39 -5.20
C GLN A 133 -1.99 -3.39 -5.89
N CYS A 134 -1.87 -2.08 -5.61
CA CYS A 134 -2.62 -1.04 -6.32
C CYS A 134 -2.39 -1.08 -7.83
N LEU A 135 -1.21 -1.55 -8.27
CA LEU A 135 -0.95 -1.73 -9.68
C LEU A 135 -1.90 -2.74 -10.29
N ASN A 136 -2.26 -3.82 -9.60
CA ASN A 136 -3.08 -4.89 -10.15
C ASN A 136 -4.48 -4.41 -10.56
N SER A 137 -5.04 -3.41 -9.87
CA SER A 137 -6.36 -2.85 -10.19
C SER A 137 -6.36 -1.98 -11.45
N PHE A 138 -5.20 -1.53 -11.93
CA PHE A 138 -5.11 -0.76 -13.16
C PHE A 138 -5.26 -1.62 -14.41
N GLU A 139 -5.94 -1.05 -15.41
CA GLU A 139 -5.95 -1.57 -16.77
C GLU A 139 -4.52 -1.64 -17.33
N LYS A 140 -4.27 -2.61 -18.23
CA LYS A 140 -2.94 -2.81 -18.83
C LYS A 140 -2.37 -1.53 -19.46
N ARG A 141 -3.21 -0.74 -20.14
CA ARG A 141 -2.81 0.54 -20.76
C ARG A 141 -2.35 1.59 -19.75
N VAL A 142 -2.92 1.60 -18.56
CA VAL A 142 -2.56 2.57 -17.51
C VAL A 142 -1.28 2.11 -16.82
N LYS A 143 -1.15 0.81 -16.53
CA LYS A 143 0.11 0.22 -16.04
C LYS A 143 1.30 0.58 -16.92
N SER A 144 1.16 0.52 -18.25
CA SER A 144 2.28 0.79 -19.16
C SER A 144 2.78 2.23 -19.09
N ARG A 145 1.92 3.21 -18.73
CA ARG A 145 2.31 4.61 -18.57
C ARG A 145 3.24 4.86 -17.38
N PHE A 146 3.21 3.98 -16.39
CA PHE A 146 4.08 4.04 -15.20
C PHE A 146 5.35 3.19 -15.34
N LYS A 147 5.63 2.62 -16.52
CA LYS A 147 6.86 1.86 -16.73
C LYS A 147 8.07 2.78 -16.50
N ASN A 148 8.90 2.43 -15.51
CA ASN A 148 10.04 3.23 -15.02
C ASN A 148 9.67 4.55 -14.31
N LYS A 149 8.43 4.68 -13.81
CA LYS A 149 7.93 5.86 -13.09
C LYS A 149 7.30 5.47 -11.74
N ILE A 150 7.79 4.37 -11.15
CA ILE A 150 7.29 3.83 -9.88
C ILE A 150 8.43 3.92 -8.86
N PHE A 151 8.18 4.64 -7.79
CA PHE A 151 9.15 4.88 -6.71
C PHE A 151 8.63 4.22 -5.43
N MET A 152 9.45 3.34 -4.84
CA MET A 152 9.07 2.54 -3.67
C MET A 152 9.81 3.00 -2.42
N LEU A 153 9.07 3.47 -1.43
CA LEU A 153 9.56 3.98 -0.14
C LEU A 153 9.57 2.88 0.92
N GLY A 154 10.57 2.86 1.80
CA GLY A 154 10.59 2.00 2.99
C GLY A 154 10.76 0.49 2.74
N TYR A 155 10.77 0.02 1.49
CA TYR A 155 11.03 -1.37 1.16
C TYR A 155 12.53 -1.63 1.10
N SER A 156 13.05 -2.42 2.03
CA SER A 156 14.43 -2.90 1.93
C SER A 156 14.51 -3.92 0.79
N LYS A 157 15.23 -3.57 -0.27
CA LYS A 157 15.69 -4.56 -1.26
C LYS A 157 16.56 -5.54 -0.47
N LYS A 158 16.02 -6.70 -0.10
CA LYS A 158 16.84 -7.83 0.31
C LYS A 158 17.57 -8.22 -0.97
N ILE A 159 18.80 -7.71 -1.13
CA ILE A 159 19.69 -8.18 -2.17
C ILE A 159 19.89 -9.65 -1.84
N GLN A 160 19.22 -10.52 -2.59
CA GLN A 160 19.54 -11.94 -2.54
C GLN A 160 20.90 -12.05 -3.20
N ASP A 161 21.95 -12.01 -2.38
CA ASP A 161 23.29 -12.45 -2.75
C ASP A 161 23.25 -13.98 -2.94
N ALA A 162 22.46 -14.43 -3.92
CA ALA A 162 22.44 -15.80 -4.41
C ALA A 162 23.50 -15.93 -5.52
N SER A 163 24.74 -15.61 -5.18
CA SER A 163 25.92 -15.94 -5.98
C SER A 163 27.04 -16.39 -5.04
N GLY A 164 26.77 -17.51 -4.38
CA GLY A 164 27.66 -18.12 -3.42
C GLY A 164 27.55 -19.63 -3.42
N ASP A 165 27.68 -20.27 -4.59
CA ASP A 165 28.29 -21.59 -4.61
C ASP A 165 29.06 -21.90 -5.89
N LYS A 166 30.28 -22.35 -5.64
CA LYS A 166 31.44 -22.43 -6.54
C LYS A 166 31.41 -23.73 -7.34
N LYS A 167 31.51 -23.65 -8.68
CA LYS A 167 32.14 -24.72 -9.48
C LYS A 167 33.59 -24.32 -9.76
N LYS A 168 34.52 -25.17 -9.31
CA LYS A 168 35.94 -25.18 -9.68
C LYS A 168 36.13 -25.98 -10.97
N GLU A 169 37.30 -25.71 -11.60
CA GLU A 169 37.94 -26.38 -12.74
C GLU A 169 37.51 -25.90 -14.14
N SER A 170 38.38 -25.61 -15.10
CA SER A 170 39.79 -25.18 -15.20
C SER A 170 40.07 -25.17 -16.70
N VAL A 171 40.35 -24.02 -17.35
CA VAL A 171 41.06 -23.99 -18.64
C VAL A 171 41.90 -22.70 -18.75
N SER A 172 43.08 -22.89 -19.33
CA SER A 172 44.30 -22.09 -19.50
C SER A 172 44.19 -20.72 -20.20
N PRO A 173 45.25 -19.90 -20.14
CA PRO A 173 45.26 -18.50 -20.58
C PRO A 173 45.82 -18.33 -21.99
N GLU A 174 45.22 -17.44 -22.79
CA GLU A 174 45.89 -16.85 -23.94
C GLU A 174 45.66 -15.34 -24.04
N ASN A 175 46.75 -14.68 -24.42
CA ASN A 175 47.02 -13.26 -24.48
C ASN A 175 46.13 -12.48 -25.47
N ASN A 176 45.84 -11.21 -25.18
CA ASN A 176 46.36 -10.08 -25.98
C ASN A 176 45.89 -8.68 -25.52
N LYS A 177 46.89 -7.82 -25.28
CA LYS A 177 47.08 -6.42 -25.71
C LYS A 177 45.98 -5.37 -25.51
N ASN A 178 46.33 -4.41 -24.64
CA ASN A 178 46.26 -2.95 -24.75
C ASN A 178 45.33 -2.32 -25.81
N THR A 179 44.42 -1.47 -25.33
CA THR A 179 44.31 -0.08 -25.78
C THR A 179 43.62 0.77 -24.70
N ASP A 180 44.32 1.80 -24.24
CA ASP A 180 43.77 2.95 -23.53
C ASP A 180 42.91 3.78 -24.48
N VAL A 181 41.62 3.95 -24.15
CA VAL A 181 40.83 5.12 -24.57
C VAL A 181 39.85 5.47 -23.44
N LEU A 182 40.05 6.65 -22.84
CA LEU A 182 39.06 7.33 -22.02
C LEU A 182 37.75 7.48 -22.80
N ASN A 183 36.67 6.94 -22.27
CA ASN A 183 35.33 7.42 -22.63
C ASN A 183 34.38 7.24 -21.44
N VAL A 184 34.20 8.32 -20.69
CA VAL A 184 33.15 8.46 -19.68
C VAL A 184 31.81 8.56 -20.43
N LYS A 185 31.18 7.40 -20.67
CA LYS A 185 29.75 7.32 -20.99
C LYS A 185 29.06 6.75 -19.77
N ASN A 186 28.33 7.62 -19.06
CA ASN A 186 27.35 7.23 -18.05
C ASN A 186 26.21 6.46 -18.73
N ASN A 187 26.43 5.17 -18.97
CA ASN A 187 25.41 4.21 -19.35
C ASN A 187 24.73 3.70 -18.06
N PHE A 188 23.80 4.48 -17.52
CA PHE A 188 22.82 3.97 -16.56
C PHE A 188 21.44 3.90 -17.23
N THR A 189 21.36 3.01 -18.21
CA THR A 189 20.08 2.41 -18.60
C THR A 189 20.28 0.90 -18.52
N GLU A 190 20.32 0.39 -17.28
CA GLU A 190 20.00 -1.01 -17.06
C GLU A 190 18.58 -1.23 -17.60
N LYS A 191 18.51 -1.84 -18.77
CA LYS A 191 17.29 -2.47 -19.28
C LYS A 191 16.89 -3.51 -18.24
N LEU A 192 15.98 -3.13 -17.34
CA LEU A 192 15.24 -4.04 -16.48
C LEU A 192 14.45 -5.00 -17.37
N ASN A 193 15.10 -6.11 -17.71
CA ASN A 193 14.48 -7.25 -18.34
C ASN A 193 13.64 -7.92 -17.24
N TYR A 194 12.38 -7.50 -17.13
CA TYR A 194 11.39 -8.11 -16.24
C TYR A 194 11.15 -9.55 -16.72
N LYS A 195 12.00 -10.48 -16.26
CA LYS A 195 11.56 -11.88 -16.13
C LYS A 195 10.51 -11.88 -15.03
N GLU A 196 9.34 -12.45 -15.33
CA GLU A 196 8.27 -12.74 -14.39
C GLU A 196 8.79 -13.67 -13.28
N ASN A 197 9.53 -13.12 -12.34
CA ASN A 197 9.79 -13.79 -11.08
C ASN A 197 8.51 -13.65 -10.27
N LYS A 198 7.79 -14.77 -10.14
CA LYS A 198 6.69 -14.97 -9.20
C LYS A 198 7.25 -14.79 -7.79
N VAL A 199 7.26 -13.54 -7.33
CA VAL A 199 7.62 -13.24 -5.95
C VAL A 199 6.35 -13.38 -5.13
N ASP A 200 6.24 -14.48 -4.39
CA ASP A 200 5.23 -14.65 -3.35
C ASP A 200 5.54 -13.69 -2.20
N PHE A 201 5.13 -12.42 -2.36
CA PHE A 201 5.04 -11.46 -1.28
C PHE A 201 3.68 -11.60 -0.61
N LEU A 202 3.62 -12.45 0.40
CA LEU A 202 2.54 -12.47 1.37
C LEU A 202 2.73 -11.28 2.33
N MET A 203 2.07 -10.16 2.01
CA MET A 203 1.72 -9.12 3.00
C MET A 203 0.31 -8.63 2.71
N CYS A 204 -0.51 -8.73 3.76
CA CYS A 204 -1.96 -8.68 3.81
C CYS A 204 -2.58 -7.42 3.20
N LYS A 205 -3.70 -7.60 2.48
CA LYS A 205 -4.68 -6.53 2.20
C LYS A 205 -5.34 -5.98 3.47
N SER A 206 -5.20 -6.67 4.62
CA SER A 206 -5.87 -6.32 5.88
C SER A 206 -5.34 -5.02 6.51
N THR A 207 -4.04 -4.71 6.44
CA THR A 207 -3.45 -3.57 7.18
C THR A 207 -3.93 -2.18 6.72
N VAL A 208 -4.32 -2.01 5.45
CA VAL A 208 -4.80 -0.71 4.93
C VAL A 208 -6.28 -0.46 5.27
N GLN A 209 -7.10 -1.52 5.23
CA GLN A 209 -8.47 -1.45 5.77
C GLN A 209 -8.43 -1.26 7.30
N GLU A 210 -7.47 -1.90 7.97
CA GLU A 210 -7.29 -1.78 9.40
C GLU A 210 -6.91 -0.36 9.82
N GLN A 211 -6.00 0.30 9.08
CA GLN A 211 -5.60 1.68 9.36
C GLN A 211 -6.73 2.67 9.09
N ARG A 212 -7.52 2.47 8.03
CA ARG A 212 -8.67 3.35 7.74
C ARG A 212 -9.82 3.17 8.71
N ALA A 213 -10.10 1.94 9.12
CA ALA A 213 -11.05 1.66 10.18
C ALA A 213 -10.56 2.28 11.49
N PHE A 214 -9.27 2.17 11.80
CA PHE A 214 -8.64 2.82 12.95
C PHE A 214 -8.74 4.35 12.90
N ASP A 215 -8.40 4.97 11.76
CA ASP A 215 -8.45 6.42 11.57
C ASP A 215 -9.90 6.94 11.56
N PHE A 216 -10.85 6.18 11.01
CA PHE A 216 -12.28 6.47 11.09
C PHE A 216 -12.77 6.39 12.54
N MET A 217 -12.43 5.32 13.26
CA MET A 217 -12.78 5.15 14.67
C MET A 217 -12.23 6.31 15.51
N LYS A 218 -10.95 6.65 15.31
CA LYS A 218 -10.29 7.78 15.98
C LYS A 218 -10.92 9.14 15.63
N LYS A 219 -11.28 9.37 14.35
CA LYS A 219 -11.89 10.63 13.88
C LYS A 219 -13.23 10.90 14.54
N TYR A 220 -14.02 9.87 14.77
CA TYR A 220 -15.36 9.98 15.36
C TYR A 220 -15.38 9.66 16.86
N SER A 221 -14.20 9.48 17.48
CA SER A 221 -14.07 8.99 18.87
C SER A 221 -14.89 7.72 19.12
N LEU A 222 -15.09 6.91 18.07
CA LEU A 222 -15.63 5.56 18.21
C LEU A 222 -14.52 4.81 18.92
N GLN A 223 -14.69 4.56 20.21
CA GLN A 223 -13.79 3.70 20.96
C GLN A 223 -13.65 2.40 20.17
N HIS A 224 -12.45 1.79 20.18
CA HIS A 224 -12.35 0.37 19.82
C HIS A 224 -13.51 -0.32 20.51
N TYR A 225 -14.36 -0.99 19.73
CA TYR A 225 -15.49 -1.70 20.32
C TYR A 225 -14.91 -2.54 21.44
N SER A 226 -15.33 -2.26 22.67
CA SER A 226 -14.87 -3.06 23.79
C SER A 226 -15.30 -4.50 23.52
N ILE A 227 -14.54 -5.46 24.02
CA ILE A 227 -14.93 -6.87 23.92
C ILE A 227 -16.36 -7.04 24.45
N ASP A 228 -16.67 -6.36 25.55
CA ASP A 228 -18.02 -6.26 26.09
C ASP A 228 -19.07 -5.79 25.06
N PHE A 229 -18.83 -4.67 24.37
CA PHE A 229 -19.75 -4.15 23.37
C PHE A 229 -19.94 -5.13 22.20
N ILE A 230 -18.86 -5.73 21.71
CA ILE A 230 -18.96 -6.72 20.63
C ILE A 230 -19.76 -7.93 21.13
N SER A 231 -19.43 -8.45 22.32
CA SER A 231 -20.10 -9.60 22.93
C SER A 231 -21.60 -9.38 23.13
N GLU A 232 -22.05 -8.16 23.40
CA GLU A 232 -23.48 -7.80 23.46
C GLU A 232 -24.20 -7.91 22.11
N MET A 233 -23.47 -7.73 21.00
CA MET A 233 -24.02 -7.82 19.65
C MET A 233 -23.98 -9.23 19.06
N LEU A 234 -23.18 -10.14 19.64
CA LEU A 234 -23.01 -11.48 19.11
C LEU A 234 -24.18 -12.40 19.45
N GLU A 235 -24.66 -13.11 18.44
CA GLU A 235 -25.64 -14.19 18.62
C GLU A 235 -24.97 -15.48 19.16
N PRO A 236 -25.75 -16.39 19.79
CA PRO A 236 -25.31 -17.72 20.21
C PRO A 236 -24.40 -18.49 19.24
N LEU A 237 -24.67 -18.36 17.94
CA LEU A 237 -23.94 -19.05 16.89
C LEU A 237 -22.46 -18.64 16.85
N HIS A 238 -22.17 -17.35 17.03
CA HIS A 238 -20.81 -16.80 17.07
C HIS A 238 -20.01 -17.40 18.23
N PHE A 239 -20.60 -17.44 19.43
CA PHE A 239 -19.94 -18.00 20.61
C PHE A 239 -19.62 -19.49 20.44
N ILE A 240 -20.52 -20.25 19.81
CA ILE A 240 -20.28 -21.67 19.55
C ILE A 240 -19.16 -21.89 18.53
N ILE A 241 -19.11 -21.07 17.47
CA ILE A 241 -17.98 -21.08 16.53
C ILE A 241 -16.68 -20.77 17.28
N MET A 242 -16.65 -19.77 18.16
CA MET A 242 -15.45 -19.45 18.94
C MET A 242 -15.05 -20.57 19.92
N ILE A 243 -16.01 -21.18 20.63
CA ILE A 243 -15.77 -22.35 21.49
C ILE A 243 -15.13 -23.48 20.68
N LEU A 244 -15.59 -23.70 19.45
CA LEU A 244 -15.03 -24.71 18.56
C LEU A 244 -13.54 -24.45 18.28
N PHE A 245 -13.17 -23.19 18.02
CA PHE A 245 -11.78 -22.81 17.76
C PHE A 245 -10.91 -23.04 19.01
N PHE A 246 -11.39 -22.61 20.18
CA PHE A 246 -10.68 -22.80 21.45
C PHE A 246 -10.54 -24.28 21.84
N LYS A 247 -11.57 -25.10 21.64
CA LYS A 247 -11.54 -26.54 21.97
C LYS A 247 -10.61 -27.34 21.07
N LYS A 248 -10.60 -27.03 19.78
CA LYS A 248 -9.79 -27.79 18.82
C LYS A 248 -8.34 -27.33 18.79
N ASN A 249 -8.05 -26.08 19.18
CA ASN A 249 -6.74 -25.47 19.00
C ASN A 249 -6.24 -25.60 17.53
N ILE A 250 -7.19 -25.57 16.58
CA ILE A 250 -6.95 -25.75 15.15
C ILE A 250 -7.37 -24.47 14.44
N LYS A 251 -6.57 -24.08 13.45
CA LYS A 251 -6.92 -23.00 12.51
C LYS A 251 -8.00 -23.49 11.57
N ILE A 252 -9.18 -22.90 11.65
CA ILE A 252 -10.32 -23.31 10.81
C ILE A 252 -10.54 -22.25 9.75
N LYS A 253 -10.30 -22.65 8.51
CA LYS A 253 -10.56 -21.83 7.35
C LYS A 253 -12.06 -21.83 7.02
N GLN A 254 -12.49 -20.81 6.29
CA GLN A 254 -13.86 -20.63 5.83
C GLN A 254 -14.49 -21.91 5.25
N ASN A 255 -13.78 -22.63 4.38
CA ASN A 255 -14.29 -23.85 3.74
C ASN A 255 -14.44 -25.06 4.67
N GLN A 256 -14.05 -24.93 5.94
CA GLN A 256 -14.07 -25.99 6.94
C GLN A 256 -14.97 -25.66 8.13
N VAL A 257 -15.47 -24.43 8.25
CA VAL A 257 -16.21 -23.98 9.43
C VAL A 257 -17.49 -24.79 9.63
N TYR A 258 -18.27 -24.99 8.57
CA TYR A 258 -19.52 -25.74 8.60
C TYR A 258 -19.32 -27.20 9.00
N GLU A 259 -18.39 -27.90 8.34
CA GLU A 259 -18.07 -29.30 8.60
C GLU A 259 -17.57 -29.52 10.04
N ASN A 260 -16.80 -28.58 10.57
CA ASN A 260 -16.37 -28.67 11.97
C ASN A 260 -17.52 -28.36 12.93
N PHE A 261 -18.36 -27.37 12.62
CA PHE A 261 -19.52 -27.01 13.43
C PHE A 261 -20.49 -28.19 13.60
N LYS A 262 -20.84 -28.90 12.52
CA LYS A 262 -21.76 -30.05 12.59
C LYS A 262 -21.21 -31.21 13.44
N LYS A 263 -19.88 -31.34 13.58
CA LYS A 263 -19.25 -32.37 14.46
C LYS A 263 -19.51 -32.14 15.95
N LEU A 264 -19.92 -30.94 16.37
CA LEU A 264 -20.25 -30.67 17.78
C LEU A 264 -21.59 -31.27 18.22
N GLN A 265 -22.47 -31.62 17.28
CA GLN A 265 -23.79 -32.23 17.56
C GLN A 265 -24.61 -31.47 18.62
N ILE A 266 -24.59 -30.14 18.60
CA ILE A 266 -25.36 -29.30 19.53
C ILE A 266 -26.82 -29.33 19.11
N LYS A 267 -27.69 -29.85 19.98
CA LYS A 267 -29.10 -30.10 19.67
C LYS A 267 -29.85 -28.80 19.37
N GLU A 268 -29.53 -27.74 20.11
CA GLU A 268 -30.17 -26.43 20.04
C GLU A 268 -29.92 -25.71 18.71
N LEU A 269 -28.82 -26.05 18.00
CA LEU A 269 -28.45 -25.46 16.71
C LEU A 269 -28.44 -26.49 15.57
N TYR A 270 -29.11 -27.62 15.76
CA TYR A 270 -29.19 -28.65 14.73
C TYR A 270 -29.84 -28.12 13.44
N CYS A 271 -30.79 -27.19 13.59
CA CYS A 271 -31.53 -26.56 12.51
C CYS A 271 -30.83 -25.35 11.87
N SER A 272 -29.66 -24.92 12.35
CA SER A 272 -28.92 -23.81 11.72
C SER A 272 -28.49 -24.22 10.32
N ASP A 273 -28.77 -23.34 9.36
CA ASP A 273 -28.39 -23.54 7.97
C ASP A 273 -26.90 -23.27 7.76
N GLU A 274 -26.37 -23.67 6.61
CA GLU A 274 -24.95 -23.44 6.30
C GLU A 274 -24.59 -21.96 6.15
N ASN A 275 -25.53 -21.16 5.66
CA ASN A 275 -25.31 -19.74 5.39
C ASN A 275 -25.22 -18.95 6.70
N ASP A 276 -26.08 -19.23 7.69
CA ASP A 276 -26.07 -18.65 9.03
C ASP A 276 -24.72 -18.87 9.71
N ILE A 277 -24.19 -20.09 9.63
CA ILE A 277 -22.87 -20.45 10.19
C ILE A 277 -21.77 -19.66 9.47
N LEU A 278 -21.88 -19.53 8.15
CA LEU A 278 -20.91 -18.81 7.35
C LEU A 278 -20.97 -17.30 7.59
N TYR A 279 -22.15 -16.72 7.77
CA TYR A 279 -22.34 -15.32 8.12
C TYR A 279 -21.78 -15.02 9.50
N ALA A 280 -22.10 -15.85 10.50
CA ALA A 280 -21.51 -15.69 11.84
C ALA A 280 -19.98 -15.80 11.83
N TYR A 281 -19.41 -16.63 10.96
CA TYR A 281 -17.96 -16.69 10.75
C TYR A 281 -17.40 -15.39 10.15
N TYR A 282 -18.09 -14.80 9.18
CA TYR A 282 -17.68 -13.52 8.58
C TYR A 282 -17.82 -12.35 9.55
N ASP A 283 -18.85 -12.35 10.40
CA ASP A 283 -19.01 -11.35 11.45
C ASP A 283 -17.83 -11.42 12.43
N LEU A 284 -17.41 -12.63 12.84
CA LEU A 284 -16.23 -12.82 13.68
C LEU A 284 -14.93 -12.34 13.00
N LEU A 285 -14.81 -12.44 11.67
CA LEU A 285 -13.71 -11.86 10.90
C LEU A 285 -13.77 -10.33 10.89
N GLU A 286 -14.95 -9.75 10.70
CA GLU A 286 -15.18 -8.31 10.68
C GLU A 286 -14.89 -7.67 12.05
N PHE A 287 -15.34 -8.31 13.13
CA PHE A 287 -15.03 -7.93 14.51
C PHE A 287 -13.59 -8.25 14.93
N ARG A 288 -12.81 -8.93 14.08
CA ARG A 288 -11.41 -9.34 14.33
C ARG A 288 -11.23 -10.24 15.56
N TRP A 289 -12.23 -11.03 15.90
CA TRP A 289 -12.08 -12.09 16.89
C TRP A 289 -11.32 -13.29 16.32
N ILE A 290 -11.37 -13.42 14.99
CA ILE A 290 -10.54 -14.33 14.19
C ILE A 290 -9.88 -13.57 13.04
N ASN A 291 -8.72 -14.05 12.59
CA ASN A 291 -8.03 -13.48 11.43
C ASN A 291 -8.31 -14.28 10.14
N GLY A 292 -7.87 -13.76 8.99
CA GLY A 292 -8.06 -14.41 7.68
C GLY A 292 -7.41 -15.79 7.52
N ASN A 293 -6.54 -16.20 8.44
CA ASN A 293 -5.97 -17.55 8.49
C ASN A 293 -6.79 -18.52 9.35
N GLY A 294 -7.86 -18.03 10.01
CA GLY A 294 -8.66 -18.79 10.96
C GLY A 294 -7.99 -18.93 12.33
N GLU A 295 -7.12 -18.00 12.72
CA GLU A 295 -6.54 -17.96 14.06
C GLU A 295 -7.37 -17.04 14.96
N VAL A 296 -7.57 -17.47 16.21
CA VAL A 296 -8.24 -16.67 17.24
C VAL A 296 -7.33 -15.53 17.69
N MET A 297 -7.90 -14.33 17.76
CA MET A 297 -7.20 -13.10 18.12
C MET A 297 -7.61 -12.54 19.49
N ILE A 298 -8.76 -12.96 20.02
CA ILE A 298 -9.24 -12.59 21.36
C ILE A 298 -8.58 -13.45 22.44
N ASP A 299 -8.30 -12.86 23.60
CA ASP A 299 -7.80 -13.62 24.74
C ASP A 299 -8.83 -14.65 25.22
N LYS A 300 -8.34 -15.79 25.68
CA LYS A 300 -9.21 -16.89 26.10
C LYS A 300 -9.98 -16.54 27.38
N GLU A 301 -9.34 -15.89 28.34
CA GLU A 301 -9.96 -15.52 29.62
C GLU A 301 -11.06 -14.48 29.38
N GLU A 302 -10.78 -13.44 28.59
CA GLU A 302 -11.76 -12.42 28.19
C GLU A 302 -12.97 -13.00 27.43
N PHE A 303 -12.73 -13.99 26.56
CA PHE A 303 -13.80 -14.71 25.89
C PHE A 303 -14.66 -15.52 26.87
N MET A 304 -14.04 -16.21 27.84
CA MET A 304 -14.80 -16.99 28.83
C MET A 304 -15.64 -16.11 29.75
N GLU A 305 -15.12 -14.94 30.14
CA GLU A 305 -15.91 -13.94 30.87
C GLU A 305 -17.13 -13.49 30.06
N SER A 306 -16.96 -13.29 28.74
CA SER A 306 -18.06 -12.95 27.84
C SER A 306 -19.10 -14.09 27.72
N VAL A 307 -18.66 -15.36 27.66
CA VAL A 307 -19.59 -16.50 27.66
C VAL A 307 -20.38 -16.56 28.97
N GLU A 308 -19.72 -16.34 30.11
CA GLU A 308 -20.42 -16.36 31.40
C GLU A 308 -21.40 -15.18 31.53
N LYS A 309 -21.09 -14.02 30.96
CA LYS A 309 -21.93 -12.81 31.05
C LYS A 309 -23.11 -12.81 30.09
N TYR A 310 -22.90 -13.17 28.81
CA TYR A 310 -23.89 -12.92 27.75
C TYR A 310 -24.58 -14.17 27.20
N CYS A 311 -24.02 -15.37 27.42
CA CYS A 311 -24.55 -16.56 26.77
C CYS A 311 -25.64 -17.28 27.58
N PRO A 312 -26.60 -17.93 26.90
CA PRO A 312 -27.55 -18.82 27.55
C PRO A 312 -26.87 -20.06 28.14
N LEU A 313 -27.55 -20.69 29.11
CA LEU A 313 -27.02 -21.78 29.93
C LEU A 313 -26.53 -23.00 29.11
N TYR A 314 -27.11 -23.26 27.93
CA TYR A 314 -26.68 -24.37 27.08
C TYR A 314 -25.31 -24.14 26.45
N ILE A 315 -24.94 -22.89 26.14
CA ILE A 315 -23.61 -22.53 25.65
C ILE A 315 -22.59 -22.57 26.78
N LYS A 316 -22.97 -22.08 27.97
CA LYS A 316 -22.10 -22.13 29.16
C LYS A 316 -21.64 -23.55 29.48
N LYS A 317 -22.52 -24.55 29.28
CA LYS A 317 -22.21 -25.98 29.44
C LYS A 317 -21.22 -26.54 28.40
N LEU A 318 -20.95 -25.80 27.33
CA LEU A 318 -20.02 -26.20 26.27
C LEU A 318 -18.59 -25.71 26.51
N VAL A 319 -18.35 -24.83 27.48
CA VAL A 319 -17.00 -24.37 27.85
C VAL A 319 -16.35 -25.37 28.81
#